data_AF-A0A9D9TZB7-F1
#
_entry.id   AF-A0A9D9TZB7-F1
#
_cell.length_a   1.000
_cell.length_b   1.000
_cell.length_c   1.000
_cell.angle_alpha   90.00
_cell.angle_beta   90.00
_cell.angle_gamma   90.00
#
_symmetry.space_group_name_H-M   'P 1'
#
loop_
_entity.id
_entity.type
_entity.pdbx_description
1 polymer ?
#
loop_
_entity_poly.entity_id
_entity_poly.type
_entity_poly.pdbx_seq_one_letter_code
_entity_poly.pdbx_strand_id
1 'polypeptide(L)'
;WLGTVQSRLGSLSQRLSASVGKTRLNVDLAGDPAAHQSTPGSSEFESKTPWFEIDDVFYEARGSTWALIQFLRAVEVDFADVLARKNAAVSLRQIIRELEGTQEAMWSPVILNGTGYGPLANHSLVMASYISRANAGVIDLRELLAQG
;
A
#
# COMPACT_ATOMS: atom_id res chain seq x y z
N TRP A 1 -6.35 8.49 14.91
CA TRP A 1 -5.29 7.48 14.67
C TRP A 1 -5.54 6.66 13.40
N LEU A 2 -6.64 5.91 13.26
CA LEU A 2 -6.92 5.08 12.06
C LEU A 2 -6.87 5.84 10.72
N GLY A 3 -7.32 7.10 10.69
CA GLY A 3 -7.18 7.95 9.49
C GLY A 3 -5.72 8.22 9.08
N THR A 4 -4.80 8.34 10.04
CA THR A 4 -3.36 8.48 9.76
C THR A 4 -2.78 7.17 9.23
N VAL A 5 -3.20 6.03 9.79
CA VAL A 5 -2.81 4.70 9.31
C VAL A 5 -3.22 4.50 7.86
N GLN A 6 -4.48 4.84 7.53
CA GLN A 6 -5.00 4.82 6.17
C GLN A 6 -4.11 5.62 5.20
N SER A 7 -3.85 6.90 5.50
CA SER A 7 -3.04 7.75 4.63
C SER A 7 -1.61 7.21 4.44
N ARG A 8 -1.01 6.64 5.50
CA ARG A 8 0.33 6.04 5.43
C ARG A 8 0.36 4.77 4.60
N LEU A 9 -0.59 3.84 4.80
CA LEU A 9 -0.66 2.62 4.00
C LEU A 9 -0.92 2.92 2.52
N GLY A 10 -1.80 3.89 2.22
CA GLY A 10 -2.02 4.36 0.85
C GLY A 10 -0.74 4.89 0.20
N SER A 11 0.02 5.72 0.92
CA SER A 11 1.31 6.24 0.43
C SER A 11 2.34 5.13 0.17
N LEU A 12 2.48 4.17 1.10
CA LEU A 12 3.41 3.04 0.94
C LEU A 12 3.06 2.16 -0.25
N SER A 13 1.78 1.80 -0.42
CA SER A 13 1.30 1.01 -1.57
C SER A 13 1.56 1.72 -2.90
N GLN A 14 1.33 3.04 -2.94
CA GLN A 14 1.56 3.84 -4.14
C GLN A 14 3.05 3.92 -4.50
N ARG A 15 3.92 4.09 -3.51
CA ARG A 15 5.39 4.09 -3.70
C ARG A 15 5.87 2.75 -4.25
N LEU A 16 5.47 1.64 -3.62
CA LEU A 16 5.80 0.29 -4.07
C LEU A 16 5.28 0.00 -5.48
N SER A 17 4.07 0.46 -5.80
CA SER A 17 3.49 0.31 -7.15
C SER A 17 4.22 1.15 -8.20
N ALA A 18 4.76 2.31 -7.82
CA ALA A 18 5.56 3.16 -8.70
C ALA A 18 6.95 2.56 -8.97
N SER A 19 7.54 1.86 -8.00
CA SER A 19 8.85 1.20 -8.13
C SER A 19 8.90 0.08 -9.18
N VAL A 20 7.74 -0.37 -9.66
CA VAL A 20 7.59 -1.35 -10.73
C VAL A 20 7.65 -0.71 -12.13
N GLY A 21 7.56 0.63 -12.23
CA GLY A 21 7.52 1.33 -13.51
C GLY A 21 6.20 1.09 -14.24
N LYS A 22 5.08 1.51 -13.65
CA LYS A 22 3.83 1.65 -14.43
C LYS A 22 3.95 2.89 -15.29
N THR A 23 3.80 2.73 -16.60
CA THR A 23 3.56 3.82 -17.53
C THR A 23 2.39 4.64 -17.02
N ARG A 24 2.64 5.86 -16.54
CA ARG A 24 1.57 6.76 -16.14
C ARG A 24 1.06 7.46 -17.39
N LEU A 25 -0.25 7.38 -17.60
CA LEU A 25 -0.92 8.23 -18.58
C LEU A 25 -0.85 9.67 -18.07
N ASN A 26 -0.41 10.58 -18.93
CA ASN A 26 -0.43 12.01 -18.63
C ASN A 26 -1.90 12.47 -18.53
N VAL A 27 -2.35 12.78 -17.31
CA VAL A 27 -3.69 13.26 -17.00
C VAL A 27 -3.72 14.77 -16.75
N ASP A 28 -2.65 15.50 -17.06
CA ASP A 28 -2.52 16.94 -16.81
C ASP A 28 -3.60 17.77 -17.54
N LEU A 29 -4.21 17.19 -18.57
CA LEU A 29 -5.29 17.79 -19.37
C LEU A 29 -6.63 17.03 -19.22
N ALA A 30 -6.68 16.00 -18.36
CA ALA A 30 -7.86 15.15 -18.24
C ALA A 30 -8.99 15.89 -17.49
N GLY A 31 -10.10 16.13 -18.18
CA GLY A 31 -11.30 16.77 -17.61
C GLY A 31 -11.51 18.24 -18.02
N ASP A 32 -10.59 18.84 -18.77
CA ASP A 32 -10.73 20.21 -19.28
C ASP A 32 -10.78 20.22 -20.84
N PRO A 33 -11.95 20.45 -21.45
CA PRO A 33 -12.11 20.45 -22.90
C PRO A 33 -11.40 21.60 -23.62
N ALA A 34 -10.90 22.61 -22.90
CA ALA A 34 -10.19 23.77 -23.44
C ALA A 34 -8.67 23.71 -23.25
N ALA A 35 -8.14 22.67 -22.60
CA ALA A 35 -6.73 22.61 -22.25
C ALA A 35 -5.87 22.23 -23.47
N HIS A 36 -4.91 23.11 -23.82
CA HIS A 36 -3.96 22.91 -24.90
C HIS A 36 -2.52 22.87 -24.37
N GLN A 37 -1.81 21.77 -24.63
CA GLN A 37 -0.43 21.60 -24.19
C GLN A 37 0.50 22.54 -24.97
N SER A 38 1.21 23.44 -24.28
CA SER A 38 2.13 24.41 -24.90
C SER A 38 3.51 23.83 -25.25
N THR A 39 3.77 22.57 -24.90
CA THR A 39 5.04 21.87 -25.18
C THR A 39 4.73 20.42 -25.58
N PRO A 40 5.32 19.85 -26.65
CA PRO A 40 5.13 18.44 -26.97
C PRO A 40 5.71 17.59 -25.84
N GLY A 41 4.85 16.98 -25.03
CA GLY A 41 5.22 15.98 -24.02
C GLY A 41 4.65 14.62 -24.42
N SER A 42 5.34 13.53 -24.06
CA SER A 42 4.82 12.19 -24.30
C SER A 42 3.52 11.97 -23.51
N SER A 43 2.54 11.30 -24.11
CA SER A 43 1.26 10.91 -23.46
C SER A 43 1.46 9.93 -22.30
N GLU A 44 2.66 9.39 -22.21
CA GLU A 44 3.10 8.36 -21.29
C GLU A 44 4.45 8.77 -20.71
N PHE A 45 4.60 8.72 -19.38
CA PHE A 45 5.88 8.89 -18.71
C PHE A 45 6.19 7.65 -17.86
N GLU A 46 7.40 7.08 -18.06
CA GLU A 46 7.93 5.99 -17.24
C GLU A 46 8.50 6.59 -15.94
N SER A 47 7.71 6.63 -14.87
CA SER A 47 8.21 6.92 -13.53
C SER A 47 8.77 5.63 -12.94
N LYS A 48 10.02 5.30 -13.29
CA LYS A 48 10.79 4.24 -12.60
C LYS A 48 11.61 4.90 -11.50
N THR A 49 11.45 4.45 -10.26
CA THR A 49 12.41 4.75 -9.20
C THR A 49 13.79 4.23 -9.66
N PRO A 50 14.90 4.97 -9.46
CA PRO A 50 16.23 4.47 -9.74
C PRO A 50 16.44 3.10 -9.06
N TRP A 51 17.11 2.16 -9.74
CA TRP A 51 17.31 0.78 -9.24
C TRP A 51 17.88 0.71 -7.83
N PHE A 52 18.65 1.71 -7.41
CA PHE A 52 19.26 1.80 -6.08
C PHE A 52 18.28 2.20 -4.95
N GLU A 53 17.10 2.73 -5.26
CA GLU A 53 16.11 3.16 -4.25
C GLU A 53 14.98 2.14 -4.04
N ILE A 54 14.91 1.10 -4.88
CA ILE A 54 13.88 0.05 -4.81
C ILE A 54 13.97 -0.70 -3.48
N ASP A 55 15.19 -1.07 -3.08
CA ASP A 55 15.45 -1.78 -1.84
C ASP A 55 15.07 -0.91 -0.63
N ASP A 56 15.44 0.36 -0.63
CA ASP A 56 15.13 1.30 0.46
C ASP A 56 13.61 1.44 0.66
N VAL A 57 12.86 1.65 -0.43
CA VAL A 57 11.39 1.76 -0.37
C VAL A 57 10.77 0.45 0.13
N PHE A 58 11.27 -0.70 -0.33
CA PHE A 58 10.76 -2.00 0.05
C PHE A 58 10.98 -2.30 1.54
N TYR A 59 12.20 -2.11 2.04
CA TYR A 59 12.52 -2.38 3.44
C TYR A 59 11.93 -1.33 4.39
N GLU A 60 11.83 -0.06 3.97
CA GLU A 60 11.08 0.96 4.72
C GLU A 60 9.61 0.56 4.86
N ALA A 61 8.97 0.13 3.77
CA ALA A 61 7.59 -0.35 3.81
C ALA A 61 7.45 -1.57 4.71
N ARG A 62 8.35 -2.56 4.59
CA ARG A 62 8.36 -3.77 5.43
C ARG A 62 8.52 -3.45 6.92
N GLY A 63 9.44 -2.56 7.27
CA GLY A 63 9.65 -2.13 8.66
C GLY A 63 8.45 -1.35 9.21
N SER A 64 7.88 -0.48 8.39
CA SER A 64 6.68 0.30 8.75
C SER A 64 5.47 -0.59 9.01
N THR A 65 5.23 -1.59 8.16
CA THR A 65 4.12 -2.53 8.33
C THR A 65 4.36 -3.46 9.52
N TRP A 66 5.61 -3.87 9.79
CA TRP A 66 5.94 -4.62 11.00
C TRP A 66 5.55 -3.86 12.28
N ALA A 67 5.91 -2.58 12.38
CA ALA A 67 5.54 -1.75 13.52
C ALA A 67 4.02 -1.59 13.64
N LEU A 68 3.33 -1.41 12.52
CA LEU A 68 1.88 -1.29 12.49
C LEU A 68 1.18 -2.56 12.97
N ILE A 69 1.68 -3.75 12.61
CA ILE A 69 1.16 -5.03 13.11
C ILE A 69 1.17 -5.04 14.64
N GLN A 70 2.27 -4.61 15.27
CA GLN A 70 2.36 -4.57 16.73
C GLN A 70 1.34 -3.59 17.33
N PHE A 71 1.17 -2.41 16.72
CA PHE A 71 0.16 -1.45 17.18
C PHE A 71 -1.26 -1.97 17.01
N LEU A 72 -1.59 -2.65 15.91
CA LEU A 72 -2.93 -3.20 15.70
C LEU A 72 -3.22 -4.36 16.67
N ARG A 73 -2.22 -5.18 17.00
CA ARG A 73 -2.34 -6.20 18.05
C ARG A 73 -2.56 -5.58 19.44
N ALA A 74 -1.86 -4.49 19.75
CA ALA A 74 -2.12 -3.74 20.97
C ALA A 74 -3.55 -3.17 20.99
N VAL A 75 -4.01 -2.59 19.88
CA VAL A 75 -5.39 -2.09 19.73
C VAL A 75 -6.42 -3.21 19.91
N GLU A 76 -6.15 -4.43 19.42
CA GLU A 76 -7.03 -5.58 19.61
C GLU A 76 -7.25 -5.90 21.10
N VAL A 77 -6.20 -5.77 21.91
CA VAL A 77 -6.24 -6.02 23.36
C VAL A 77 -6.86 -4.83 24.10
N ASP A 78 -6.31 -3.63 23.90
CA ASP A 78 -6.68 -2.43 24.66
C ASP A 78 -8.13 -2.00 24.40
N PHE A 79 -8.67 -2.30 23.22
CA PHE A 79 -10.02 -1.92 22.81
C PHE A 79 -10.94 -3.13 22.58
N ALA A 80 -10.63 -4.30 23.15
CA ALA A 80 -11.39 -5.53 22.96
C ALA A 80 -12.91 -5.35 23.17
N ASP A 81 -13.32 -4.66 24.24
CA ASP A 81 -14.74 -4.41 24.54
C ASP A 81 -15.42 -3.50 23.52
N VAL A 82 -14.71 -2.51 22.98
CA VAL A 82 -15.24 -1.63 21.93
C VAL A 82 -15.39 -2.41 20.63
N LEU A 83 -14.36 -3.17 20.25
CA LEU A 83 -14.36 -4.00 19.06
C LEU A 83 -15.44 -5.09 19.12
N ALA A 84 -15.68 -5.68 20.29
CA ALA A 84 -16.74 -6.65 20.51
C ALA A 84 -18.13 -6.02 20.37
N ARG A 85 -18.39 -4.88 21.02
CA ARG A 85 -19.66 -4.15 20.90
C ARG A 85 -19.97 -3.71 19.48
N LYS A 86 -18.92 -3.42 18.69
CA LYS A 86 -19.03 -3.00 17.29
C LYS A 86 -18.99 -4.15 16.29
N ASN A 87 -18.79 -5.39 16.73
CA ASN A 87 -18.54 -6.53 15.86
C ASN A 87 -17.36 -6.32 14.87
N ALA A 88 -16.32 -5.63 15.33
CA ALA A 88 -15.18 -5.17 14.52
C ALA A 88 -13.91 -6.02 14.69
N ALA A 89 -13.88 -6.93 15.68
CA ALA A 89 -12.70 -7.72 16.02
C ALA A 89 -12.21 -8.59 14.84
N VAL A 90 -13.14 -9.19 14.09
CA VAL A 90 -12.81 -10.00 12.90
C VAL A 90 -12.18 -9.13 11.81
N SER A 91 -12.73 -7.94 11.55
CA SER A 91 -12.18 -7.00 10.58
C SER A 91 -10.76 -6.56 10.95
N LEU A 92 -10.51 -6.25 12.23
CA LEU A 92 -9.17 -5.90 12.71
C LEU A 92 -8.16 -7.05 12.49
N ARG A 93 -8.56 -8.29 12.81
CA ARG A 93 -7.71 -9.47 12.57
C ARG A 93 -7.40 -9.68 11.09
N GLN A 94 -8.36 -9.43 10.20
CA GLN A 94 -8.12 -9.53 8.77
C GLN A 94 -7.09 -8.50 8.30
N ILE A 95 -7.15 -7.25 8.79
CA ILE A 95 -6.13 -6.22 8.49
C ILE A 95 -4.75 -6.69 8.96
N ILE A 96 -4.65 -7.21 10.18
CA ILE A 96 -3.40 -7.74 10.73
C ILE A 96 -2.86 -8.87 9.83
N ARG A 97 -3.72 -9.80 9.42
CA ARG A 97 -3.36 -10.93 8.55
C ARG A 97 -2.82 -10.49 7.18
N GLU A 98 -3.44 -9.48 6.56
CA GLU A 98 -2.95 -8.93 5.30
C GLU A 98 -1.58 -8.26 5.47
N LEU A 99 -1.38 -7.53 6.57
CA LEU A 99 -0.07 -6.94 6.87
C LEU A 99 1.00 -8.00 7.18
N GLU A 100 0.65 -9.11 7.83
CA GLU A 100 1.55 -10.23 8.07
C GLU A 100 2.11 -10.82 6.76
N GLY A 101 1.34 -10.78 5.66
CA GLY A 101 1.82 -11.16 4.33
C GLY A 101 3.02 -10.32 3.84
N THR A 102 3.18 -9.08 4.32
CA THR A 102 4.37 -8.26 4.01
C THR A 102 5.64 -8.75 4.71
N GLN A 103 5.50 -9.66 5.68
CA GLN A 103 6.61 -10.18 6.49
C GLN A 103 7.05 -11.58 6.05
N GLU A 104 6.47 -12.14 5.00
CA GLU A 104 6.85 -13.45 4.47
C GLU A 104 8.36 -13.57 4.18
N ALA A 105 8.87 -14.80 4.30
CA ALA A 105 10.29 -15.08 4.11
C ALA A 105 10.69 -14.78 2.66
N MET A 106 11.76 -13.99 2.51
CA MET A 106 12.31 -13.64 1.21
C MET A 106 13.55 -14.47 0.92
N TRP A 107 13.48 -15.27 -0.13
CA TRP A 107 14.55 -16.18 -0.55
C TRP A 107 15.50 -15.55 -1.58
N SER A 108 15.10 -14.43 -2.17
CA SER A 108 15.94 -13.66 -3.08
C SER A 108 16.95 -12.81 -2.29
N PRO A 109 18.23 -12.78 -2.69
CA PRO A 109 19.24 -11.92 -2.05
C PRO A 109 19.07 -10.43 -2.39
N VAL A 110 18.26 -10.10 -3.40
CA VAL A 110 17.98 -8.74 -3.88
C VAL A 110 16.49 -8.55 -4.17
N ILE A 111 15.98 -7.31 -4.11
CA ILE A 111 14.60 -7.04 -4.50
C ILE A 111 14.50 -7.05 -6.04
N LEU A 112 13.57 -7.85 -6.55
CA LEU A 112 13.28 -7.96 -7.97
C LEU A 112 11.96 -7.25 -8.26
N ASN A 113 12.02 -6.28 -9.18
CA ASN A 113 10.85 -5.62 -9.76
C ASN A 113 10.73 -6.01 -11.23
N GLY A 114 10.38 -7.28 -11.47
CA GLY A 114 10.04 -7.76 -12.80
C GLY A 114 8.76 -7.12 -13.36
N THR A 115 8.43 -7.41 -14.61
CA THR A 115 7.14 -7.00 -15.17
C THR A 115 6.00 -7.82 -14.55
N GLY A 116 4.80 -7.25 -14.45
CA GLY A 116 3.67 -7.90 -13.76
C GLY A 116 3.24 -9.28 -14.31
N TYR A 117 3.65 -9.61 -15.54
CA TYR A 117 3.40 -10.91 -16.20
C TYR A 117 4.70 -11.59 -16.68
N GLY A 118 5.86 -11.12 -16.21
CA GLY A 118 7.17 -11.64 -16.63
C GLY A 118 7.59 -12.90 -15.86
N PRO A 119 8.65 -13.59 -16.31
CA PRO A 119 9.20 -14.76 -15.62
C PRO A 119 9.92 -14.42 -14.30
N LEU A 120 10.12 -13.14 -14.01
CA LEU A 120 10.80 -12.65 -12.81
C LEU A 120 9.78 -12.22 -11.75
N ALA A 121 10.11 -12.45 -10.48
CA ALA A 121 9.31 -11.99 -9.37
C ALA A 121 9.18 -10.45 -9.35
N ASN A 122 8.07 -9.97 -8.80
CA ASN A 122 7.83 -8.57 -8.55
C ASN A 122 7.46 -8.37 -7.07
N HIS A 123 8.47 -8.31 -6.23
CA HIS A 123 8.29 -8.25 -4.77
C HIS A 123 7.55 -6.97 -4.35
N SER A 124 7.85 -5.83 -5.00
CA SER A 124 7.21 -4.57 -4.68
C SER A 124 5.72 -4.60 -4.97
N LEU A 125 5.29 -5.17 -6.10
CA LEU A 125 3.87 -5.31 -6.44
C LEU A 125 3.14 -6.27 -5.50
N VAL A 126 3.79 -7.39 -5.15
CA VAL A 126 3.23 -8.36 -4.20
C VAL A 126 3.00 -7.69 -2.84
N MET A 127 4.01 -6.99 -2.31
CA MET A 127 3.88 -6.24 -1.06
C MET A 127 2.85 -5.11 -1.14
N ALA A 128 2.81 -4.36 -2.24
CA ALA A 128 1.80 -3.34 -2.49
C ALA A 128 0.38 -3.92 -2.44
N SER A 129 0.18 -5.15 -2.94
CA SER A 129 -1.11 -5.82 -2.91
C SER A 129 -1.57 -6.12 -1.47
N TYR A 130 -0.67 -6.63 -0.62
CA TYR A 130 -0.94 -6.86 0.80
C TYR A 130 -1.30 -5.56 1.53
N ILE A 131 -0.49 -4.51 1.32
CA ILE A 131 -0.72 -3.19 1.92
C ILE A 131 -2.04 -2.58 1.44
N SER A 132 -2.39 -2.74 0.16
CA SER A 132 -3.65 -2.22 -0.40
C SER A 132 -4.87 -2.90 0.22
N ARG A 133 -4.83 -4.23 0.41
CA ARG A 133 -5.93 -4.97 1.06
C ARG A 133 -6.08 -4.59 2.53
N ALA A 134 -4.95 -4.46 3.24
CA ALA A 134 -4.95 -3.94 4.60
C ALA A 134 -5.52 -2.52 4.69
N ASN A 135 -5.16 -1.63 3.76
CA ASN A 135 -5.65 -0.25 3.72
C ASN A 135 -7.17 -0.18 3.49
N ALA A 136 -7.71 -1.00 2.59
CA ALA A 136 -9.16 -1.11 2.40
C ALA A 136 -9.86 -1.54 3.70
N GLY A 137 -9.34 -2.57 4.37
CA GLY A 137 -9.88 -3.00 5.66
C GLY A 137 -9.82 -1.91 6.74
N VAL A 138 -8.78 -1.07 6.76
CA VAL A 138 -8.68 0.07 7.69
C VAL A 138 -9.75 1.13 7.42
N ILE A 139 -10.06 1.40 6.15
CA ILE A 139 -11.14 2.32 5.75
C ILE A 139 -12.48 1.77 6.26
N ASP A 140 -12.78 0.52 5.96
CA ASP A 140 -14.03 -0.14 6.37
C ASP A 140 -14.15 -0.18 7.90
N LEU A 141 -13.08 -0.54 8.61
CA LEU A 141 -13.04 -0.55 10.08
C LEU A 141 -13.31 0.84 10.65
N ARG A 142 -12.72 1.89 10.07
CA ARG A 142 -12.92 3.26 10.53
C ARG A 142 -14.38 3.71 10.33
N GLU A 143 -14.99 3.38 9.19
CA GLU A 143 -16.40 3.69 8.93
C GLU A 143 -17.33 2.97 9.91
N LEU A 144 -17.11 1.67 10.11
CA LEU A 144 -17.86 0.85 11.07
C LEU A 144 -17.77 1.40 12.49
N LEU A 145 -16.58 1.83 12.94
CA LEU A 145 -16.38 2.41 14.27
C LEU A 145 -16.99 3.82 14.41
N ALA A 146 -17.17 4.56 13.30
CA ALA A 146 -17.74 5.90 13.31
C ALA A 146 -19.27 5.93 13.23
N GLN A 147 -19.89 4.91 12.64
CA GLN A 147 -21.34 4.86 12.37
C GLN A 147 -22.19 4.28 13.50
N GLY A 148 -21.61 3.89 14.64
CA GLY A 148 -22.38 3.45 15.81
C GLY A 148 -21.93 4.11 17.09
#